data_AF-R6GWS2-F1
#
_entry.id   AF-R6GWS2-F1
#
_cell.length_a   1.000
_cell.length_b   1.000
_cell.length_c   1.000
_cell.angle_alpha   90.00
_cell.angle_beta   90.00
_cell.angle_gamma   90.00
#
_symmetry.space_group_name_H-M   'P 1'
#
loop_
_entity.id
_entity.type
_entity.pdbx_description
1 polymer ?
#
loop_
_entity_poly.entity_id
_entity_poly.type
_entity_poly.pdbx_seq_one_letter_code
_entity_poly.pdbx_strand_id
1 'polypeptide(L)'
;MKKFTCTLALLLALLFGLSCLQPSALAAEGVAPAWNGIPATSFSGGSGTESDPYLISNGGELAYLAQKVNESNSTSNPYRGAWYRLTADIDLGNQEWTPIGWNASAPYYFCGTFIGGGHTISHLKISGNVNYAGLFGSLANASICNLTLRDSSIVSSGYHVGAFVGNTGASPETLCNLHVVDTTVEGKYAVGGIVGYASAGSGYTITLCCSSVQGATITGTQYGVGGVVGQAGGPGGTANISRSWCAASQVSSTSYGGAGGIVGMVANNSTTSVGQVVHIADCYSTADVRVGTPVAGSNVYDAAGGIVGYARSAHLTVDRCYSTGIITAGRCMAKNSLTYAAGICG
;
A
#
# COMPACT_ATOMS: atom_id res chain seq x y z
N MET A 1 25.28 6.03 -47.03
CA MET A 1 25.14 6.59 -45.67
C MET A 1 23.82 6.19 -44.99
N LYS A 2 23.49 4.89 -44.87
CA LYS A 2 22.22 4.42 -44.26
C LYS A 2 22.33 3.05 -43.55
N LYS A 3 23.53 2.63 -43.13
CA LYS A 3 23.74 1.34 -42.43
C LYS A 3 24.59 1.39 -41.15
N PHE A 4 24.96 2.59 -40.66
CA PHE A 4 25.81 2.73 -39.47
C PHE A 4 25.10 3.23 -38.19
N THR A 5 23.81 3.52 -38.26
CA THR A 5 23.06 4.10 -37.13
C THR A 5 22.26 3.10 -36.30
N CYS A 6 22.14 1.83 -36.73
CA CYS A 6 21.31 0.83 -36.05
C CYS A 6 22.09 0.00 -35.02
N THR A 7 23.42 -0.11 -35.15
CA THR A 7 24.27 -0.88 -34.23
C THR A 7 24.72 -0.08 -33.00
N LEU A 8 24.66 1.26 -33.05
CA LEU A 8 25.04 2.12 -31.93
C LEU A 8 23.92 2.27 -30.89
N ALA A 9 22.66 2.05 -31.27
CA ALA A 9 21.52 2.06 -30.36
C ALA A 9 21.43 0.80 -29.48
N LEU A 10 21.92 -0.35 -29.97
CA LEU A 10 21.95 -1.60 -29.19
C LEU A 10 23.09 -1.65 -28.18
N LEU A 11 24.20 -0.94 -28.42
CA LEU A 11 25.33 -0.86 -27.48
C LEU A 11 25.11 0.15 -26.35
N LEU A 12 24.27 1.18 -26.53
CA LEU A 12 23.88 2.08 -25.43
C LEU A 12 22.84 1.48 -24.48
N ALA A 13 22.03 0.51 -24.93
CA ALA A 13 21.03 -0.16 -24.09
C ALA A 13 21.63 -1.19 -23.12
N LEU A 14 22.83 -1.72 -23.41
CA LEU A 14 23.55 -2.63 -22.51
C LEU A 14 24.44 -1.93 -21.47
N LEU A 15 24.72 -0.63 -21.64
CA LEU A 15 25.54 0.15 -20.70
C LEU A 15 24.73 0.83 -19.59
N PHE A 16 23.39 0.89 -19.69
CA PHE A 16 22.49 1.31 -18.60
C PHE A 16 21.88 0.13 -17.81
N GLY A 17 22.13 -1.11 -18.24
CA GLY A 17 21.67 -2.33 -17.55
C GLY A 17 22.66 -2.90 -16.51
N LEU A 18 23.85 -2.32 -16.38
CA LEU A 18 24.92 -2.84 -15.51
C LEU A 18 25.36 -1.89 -14.37
N SER A 19 24.71 -0.73 -14.18
CA SER A 19 25.06 0.20 -13.09
C SER A 19 24.26 -0.02 -11.79
N CYS A 20 23.50 -1.10 -11.66
CA CYS A 20 22.84 -1.49 -10.40
C CYS A 20 23.55 -2.62 -9.65
N LEU A 21 24.77 -3.01 -10.04
CA LEU A 21 25.55 -4.03 -9.33
C LEU A 21 26.74 -3.41 -8.57
N GLN A 22 26.43 -3.07 -7.30
CA GLN A 22 27.27 -3.18 -6.09
C GLN A 22 28.43 -2.18 -5.90
N PRO A 23 28.85 -1.82 -4.65
CA PRO A 23 28.76 -2.61 -3.41
C PRO A 23 28.31 -1.84 -2.16
N SER A 24 27.30 -2.35 -1.47
CA SER A 24 27.14 -2.10 -0.03
C SER A 24 27.50 -3.38 0.69
N ALA A 25 28.62 -3.28 1.39
CA ALA A 25 29.27 -4.24 2.25
C ALA A 25 28.45 -5.45 2.72
N LEU A 26 29.09 -6.63 2.72
CA LEU A 26 28.94 -7.62 3.78
C LEU A 26 29.11 -6.90 5.13
N ALA A 27 28.06 -6.26 5.64
CA ALA A 27 27.82 -6.26 7.06
C ALA A 27 27.39 -7.69 7.37
N ALA A 28 28.03 -8.34 8.33
CA ALA A 28 27.53 -9.59 8.85
C ALA A 28 26.04 -9.38 9.19
N GLU A 29 25.15 -10.13 8.53
CA GLU A 29 23.72 -10.11 8.82
C GLU A 29 23.54 -10.68 10.23
N GLY A 30 23.72 -9.83 11.23
CA GLY A 30 23.13 -10.05 12.53
C GLY A 30 21.63 -9.97 12.32
N VAL A 31 20.95 -11.11 12.38
CA VAL A 31 19.49 -11.16 12.42
C VAL A 31 19.02 -10.18 13.49
N ALA A 32 18.20 -9.20 13.10
CA ALA A 32 17.65 -8.24 14.05
C ALA A 32 16.95 -9.00 15.18
N PRO A 33 17.18 -8.66 16.46
CA PRO A 33 16.54 -9.37 17.55
C PRO A 33 15.02 -9.18 17.46
N ALA A 34 14.29 -10.30 17.49
CA ALA A 34 12.84 -10.31 17.46
C ALA A 34 12.25 -9.50 18.63
N TRP A 35 11.33 -8.59 18.30
CA TRP A 35 10.59 -7.83 19.30
C TRP A 35 9.72 -8.74 20.17
N ASN A 36 9.66 -8.44 21.46
CA ASN A 36 8.94 -9.21 22.47
C ASN A 36 7.54 -8.67 22.78
N GLY A 37 7.05 -7.68 22.03
CA GLY A 37 5.72 -7.09 22.23
C GLY A 37 5.70 -5.93 23.24
N ILE A 38 6.83 -5.59 23.84
CA ILE A 38 6.93 -4.52 24.85
C ILE A 38 7.55 -3.26 24.20
N PRO A 39 6.86 -2.11 24.21
CA PRO A 39 7.45 -0.85 23.77
C PRO A 39 8.68 -0.45 24.59
N ALA A 40 9.65 0.20 23.94
CA ALA A 40 10.74 0.87 24.62
C ALA A 40 10.22 2.07 25.43
N THR A 41 11.07 2.68 26.27
CA THR A 41 10.73 3.87 27.05
C THR A 41 11.16 5.18 26.38
N SER A 42 12.08 5.11 25.41
CA SER A 42 12.60 6.23 24.63
C SER A 42 13.16 5.76 23.29
N PHE A 43 13.38 6.69 22.37
CA PHE A 43 14.13 6.46 21.14
C PHE A 43 15.64 6.36 21.42
N SER A 44 16.38 5.75 20.49
CA SER A 44 17.85 5.66 20.54
C SER A 44 18.55 7.03 20.44
N GLY A 45 17.84 8.06 19.96
CA GLY A 45 18.36 9.42 19.84
C GLY A 45 17.45 10.31 19.00
N GLY A 46 17.90 11.55 18.79
CA GLY A 46 17.19 12.55 18.01
C GLY A 46 16.14 13.35 18.79
N SER A 47 15.79 14.51 18.25
CA SER A 47 14.79 15.44 18.79
C SER A 47 13.47 15.45 18.01
N GLY A 48 13.38 14.67 16.93
CA GLY A 48 12.18 14.58 16.09
C GLY A 48 12.06 15.69 15.05
N THR A 49 13.14 16.44 14.83
CA THR A 49 13.20 17.51 13.81
C THR A 49 13.77 16.97 12.50
N GLU A 50 13.62 17.71 11.41
CA GLU A 50 14.17 17.30 10.10
C GLU A 50 15.69 17.09 10.12
N SER A 51 16.43 17.99 10.79
CA SER A 51 17.89 17.90 10.92
C SER A 51 18.34 16.85 11.95
N ASP A 52 17.44 16.45 12.85
CA ASP A 52 17.74 15.56 13.97
C ASP A 52 16.52 14.65 14.26
N PRO A 53 16.22 13.69 13.34
CA PRO A 53 15.05 12.84 13.44
C PRO A 53 15.18 11.85 14.59
N TYR A 54 14.06 11.43 15.18
CA TYR A 54 14.04 10.33 16.13
C TYR A 54 14.60 9.06 15.46
N LEU A 55 15.58 8.43 16.12
CA LEU A 55 16.25 7.24 15.61
C LEU A 55 15.58 5.98 16.17
N ILE A 56 15.28 5.04 15.27
CA ILE A 56 14.62 3.78 15.58
C ILE A 56 15.51 2.63 15.10
N SER A 57 16.01 1.84 16.04
CA SER A 57 16.96 0.74 15.81
C SER A 57 16.39 -0.64 16.13
N ASN A 58 15.20 -0.72 16.73
CA ASN A 58 14.58 -1.97 17.14
C ASN A 58 13.05 -1.87 17.23
N GLY A 59 12.37 -3.01 17.34
CA GLY A 59 10.91 -3.08 17.37
C GLY A 59 10.28 -2.42 18.61
N GLY A 60 10.98 -2.37 19.74
CA GLY A 60 10.50 -1.68 20.94
C GLY A 60 10.40 -0.17 20.72
N GLU A 61 11.38 0.44 20.05
CA GLU A 61 11.37 1.87 19.70
C GLU A 61 10.30 2.20 18.65
N LEU A 62 10.09 1.30 17.68
CA LEU A 62 9.01 1.46 16.70
C LEU A 62 7.63 1.36 17.38
N ALA A 63 7.46 0.42 18.33
CA ALA A 63 6.25 0.32 19.13
C ALA A 63 6.05 1.52 20.07
N TYR A 64 7.15 2.12 20.56
CA TYR A 64 7.09 3.37 21.32
C TYR A 64 6.56 4.53 20.48
N LEU A 65 6.98 4.64 19.21
CA LEU A 65 6.38 5.57 18.25
C LEU A 65 4.86 5.35 18.14
N ALA A 66 4.43 4.10 17.90
CA ALA A 66 3.00 3.79 17.80
C ALA A 66 2.23 4.22 19.06
N GLN A 67 2.75 3.90 20.25
CA GLN A 67 2.17 4.32 21.51
C GLN A 67 2.04 5.85 21.60
N LYS A 68 3.12 6.60 21.34
CA LYS A 68 3.14 8.06 21.47
C LYS A 68 2.26 8.80 20.48
N VAL A 69 2.17 8.33 19.25
CA VAL A 69 1.24 8.88 18.25
C VAL A 69 -0.21 8.60 18.65
N ASN A 70 -0.47 7.42 19.25
CA ASN A 70 -1.82 6.97 19.60
C ASN A 70 -2.31 7.45 20.98
N GLU A 71 -1.47 8.11 21.79
CA GLU A 71 -1.85 8.70 23.08
C GLU A 71 -2.88 9.83 22.93
N SER A 72 -2.78 10.62 21.85
CA SER A 72 -3.69 11.75 21.59
C SER A 72 -3.62 12.18 20.14
N ASN A 73 -4.76 12.41 19.50
CA ASN A 73 -4.87 12.95 18.13
C ASN A 73 -4.71 14.49 18.06
N SER A 74 -4.29 15.14 19.14
CA SER A 74 -4.09 16.60 19.19
C SER A 74 -2.93 17.05 18.29
N THR A 75 -3.06 18.23 17.67
CA THR A 75 -1.95 18.89 16.96
C THR A 75 -0.81 19.29 17.89
N SER A 76 -1.06 19.38 19.20
CA SER A 76 -0.03 19.62 20.21
C SER A 76 0.78 18.37 20.59
N ASN A 77 0.40 17.18 20.12
CA ASN A 77 1.19 15.97 20.35
C ASN A 77 2.46 16.02 19.46
N PRO A 78 3.66 16.20 20.04
CA PRO A 78 4.88 16.43 19.27
C PRO A 78 5.26 15.21 18.40
N TYR A 79 4.86 14.00 18.82
CA TYR A 79 5.19 12.78 18.09
C TYR A 79 4.37 12.60 16.81
N ARG A 80 3.21 13.25 16.69
CA ARG A 80 2.35 13.10 15.50
C ARG A 80 2.96 13.68 14.24
N GLY A 81 3.65 14.82 14.35
CA GLY A 81 4.23 15.56 13.22
C GLY A 81 5.75 15.52 13.15
N ALA A 82 6.40 14.64 13.91
CA ALA A 82 7.86 14.56 13.98
C ALA A 82 8.49 13.79 12.82
N TRP A 83 9.81 13.89 12.73
CA TRP A 83 10.64 13.14 11.81
C TRP A 83 11.24 11.90 12.48
N TYR A 84 11.20 10.79 11.77
CA TYR A 84 11.66 9.48 12.21
C TYR A 84 12.58 8.87 11.17
N ARG A 85 13.61 8.14 11.61
CA ARG A 85 14.52 7.42 10.74
C ARG A 85 14.88 6.05 11.32
N LEU A 86 14.71 5.02 10.51
CA LEU A 86 15.26 3.71 10.84
C LEU A 86 16.78 3.73 10.71
N THR A 87 17.47 3.09 11.65
CA THR A 87 18.93 2.94 11.65
C THR A 87 19.38 1.48 11.60
N ALA A 88 18.42 0.55 11.63
CA ALA A 88 18.64 -0.88 11.50
C ALA A 88 17.37 -1.55 10.96
N ASP A 89 17.52 -2.78 10.49
CA ASP A 89 16.39 -3.65 10.21
C ASP A 89 15.68 -4.02 11.52
N ILE A 90 14.37 -4.23 11.45
CA ILE A 90 13.50 -4.47 12.60
C ILE A 90 12.72 -5.76 12.40
N ASP A 91 12.87 -6.69 13.33
CA ASP A 91 12.00 -7.87 13.43
C ASP A 91 10.91 -7.61 14.49
N LEU A 92 9.64 -7.57 14.07
CA LEU A 92 8.48 -7.40 14.97
C LEU A 92 8.05 -8.71 15.66
N GLY A 93 8.76 -9.81 15.44
CA GLY A 93 8.67 -11.03 16.24
C GLY A 93 7.30 -11.71 16.21
N ASN A 94 6.48 -11.45 15.17
CA ASN A 94 5.10 -11.91 15.05
C ASN A 94 4.22 -11.52 16.26
N GLN A 95 4.55 -10.42 16.93
CA GLN A 95 3.76 -9.87 18.02
C GLN A 95 2.59 -9.05 17.46
N GLU A 96 1.47 -9.04 18.18
CA GLU A 96 0.32 -8.24 17.76
C GLU A 96 0.69 -6.75 17.71
N TRP A 97 0.46 -6.15 16.55
CA TRP A 97 0.79 -4.76 16.28
C TRP A 97 -0.41 -3.84 16.46
N THR A 98 -0.18 -2.72 17.13
CA THR A 98 -1.11 -1.58 17.10
C THR A 98 -0.65 -0.59 16.03
N PRO A 99 -1.44 -0.34 14.97
CA PRO A 99 -1.04 0.55 13.89
C PRO A 99 -0.64 1.96 14.38
N ILE A 100 0.33 2.59 13.73
CA ILE A 100 0.74 3.97 14.06
C ILE A 100 -0.32 4.94 13.50
N GLY A 101 -0.83 5.86 14.32
CA GLY A 101 -1.91 6.75 13.89
C GLY A 101 -3.26 6.02 13.84
N TRP A 102 -3.61 5.36 14.94
CA TRP A 102 -4.81 4.53 15.03
C TRP A 102 -5.44 4.55 16.43
N ASN A 103 -6.77 4.47 16.46
CA ASN A 103 -7.53 4.27 17.68
C ASN A 103 -8.83 3.51 17.34
N ALA A 104 -9.26 2.63 18.25
CA ALA A 104 -10.46 1.81 18.04
C ALA A 104 -11.77 2.61 17.99
N SER A 105 -11.81 3.77 18.65
CA SER A 105 -13.02 4.54 18.91
C SER A 105 -13.10 5.86 18.14
N ALA A 106 -12.00 6.35 17.57
CA ALA A 106 -11.92 7.64 16.90
C ALA A 106 -10.85 7.64 15.81
N PRO A 107 -10.95 8.53 14.79
CA PRO A 107 -9.90 8.64 13.79
C PRO A 107 -8.66 9.30 14.39
N TYR A 108 -7.55 8.58 14.39
CA TYR A 108 -6.22 9.09 14.76
C TYR A 108 -5.36 9.11 13.51
N TYR A 109 -4.35 9.98 13.48
CA TYR A 109 -3.51 10.12 12.31
C TYR A 109 -2.04 10.25 12.69
N PHE A 110 -1.19 9.63 11.88
CA PHE A 110 0.21 9.98 11.76
C PHE A 110 0.36 11.13 10.75
N CYS A 111 1.09 12.17 11.13
CA CYS A 111 1.28 13.40 10.36
C CYS A 111 2.75 13.76 10.15
N GLY A 112 3.64 12.79 10.35
CA GLY A 112 5.08 12.98 10.37
C GLY A 112 5.76 12.50 9.10
N THR A 113 7.09 12.54 9.15
CA THR A 113 7.95 11.96 8.11
C THR A 113 8.64 10.72 8.65
N PHE A 114 8.47 9.59 7.96
CA PHE A 114 9.10 8.32 8.31
C PHE A 114 10.08 7.89 7.22
N ILE A 115 11.37 7.91 7.54
CA ILE A 115 12.46 7.58 6.64
C ILE A 115 12.92 6.16 6.96
N GLY A 116 12.55 5.19 6.14
CA GLY A 116 12.98 3.80 6.31
C GLY A 116 14.46 3.60 6.02
N GLY A 117 15.13 4.52 5.30
CA GLY A 117 16.57 4.44 5.05
C GLY A 117 17.03 3.24 4.21
N GLY A 118 16.10 2.53 3.56
CA GLY A 118 16.36 1.27 2.86
C GLY A 118 16.31 0.03 3.76
N HIS A 119 15.97 0.20 5.05
CA HIS A 119 15.84 -0.90 6.00
C HIS A 119 14.57 -1.73 5.79
N THR A 120 14.57 -2.90 6.39
CA THR A 120 13.44 -3.84 6.39
C THR A 120 12.76 -3.88 7.75
N ILE A 121 11.44 -3.89 7.75
CA ILE A 121 10.60 -4.35 8.87
C ILE A 121 10.06 -5.73 8.50
N SER A 122 10.22 -6.73 9.37
CA SER A 122 9.73 -8.09 9.15
C SER A 122 8.75 -8.54 10.22
N HIS A 123 7.98 -9.58 9.91
CA HIS A 123 7.10 -10.27 10.86
C HIS A 123 6.09 -9.37 11.56
N LEU A 124 5.57 -8.36 10.85
CA LEU A 124 4.42 -7.58 11.31
C LEU A 124 3.20 -8.49 11.39
N LYS A 125 2.52 -8.51 12.54
CA LYS A 125 1.29 -9.28 12.72
C LYS A 125 0.15 -8.39 13.17
N ILE A 126 -0.94 -8.40 12.41
CA ILE A 126 -2.23 -7.81 12.79
C ILE A 126 -3.30 -8.87 12.60
N SER A 127 -4.10 -9.10 13.63
CA SER A 127 -5.21 -10.06 13.59
C SER A 127 -6.52 -9.47 14.15
N GLY A 128 -7.65 -10.13 13.86
CA GLY A 128 -8.94 -9.81 14.46
C GLY A 128 -9.75 -8.77 13.69
N ASN A 129 -10.27 -7.75 14.38
CA ASN A 129 -11.12 -6.71 13.80
C ASN A 129 -10.51 -5.32 14.02
N VAL A 130 -9.52 -4.99 13.18
CA VAL A 130 -8.80 -3.72 13.20
C VAL A 130 -9.16 -2.94 11.94
N ASN A 131 -9.91 -1.85 12.10
CA ASN A 131 -10.14 -0.90 10.99
C ASN A 131 -8.85 -0.17 10.66
N TYR A 132 -8.64 0.21 9.41
CA TYR A 132 -7.44 0.92 8.96
C TYR A 132 -6.18 0.12 9.33
N ALA A 133 -6.17 -1.19 9.06
CA ALA A 133 -5.05 -2.03 9.44
C ALA A 133 -3.84 -1.81 8.49
N GLY A 134 -2.65 -1.79 9.08
CA GLY A 134 -1.35 -1.66 8.43
C GLY A 134 -0.27 -1.29 9.44
N LEU A 135 0.99 -1.18 9.00
CA LEU A 135 2.05 -0.63 9.85
C LEU A 135 1.63 0.76 10.39
N PHE A 136 1.09 1.58 9.50
CA PHE A 136 0.39 2.82 9.79
C PHE A 136 -1.11 2.63 9.59
N GLY A 137 -1.89 3.14 10.55
CA GLY A 137 -3.33 3.05 10.52
C GLY A 137 -3.91 4.07 9.54
N SER A 138 -3.92 5.33 9.97
CA SER A 138 -4.32 6.44 9.13
C SER A 138 -3.25 7.54 9.06
N LEU A 139 -3.14 8.14 7.88
CA LEU A 139 -2.23 9.26 7.61
C LEU A 139 -2.99 10.57 7.48
N ALA A 140 -2.34 11.68 7.78
CA ALA A 140 -2.79 13.01 7.36
C ALA A 140 -1.58 13.94 7.26
N ASN A 141 -1.27 14.47 6.07
CA ASN A 141 -0.07 15.31 5.87
C ASN A 141 1.22 14.56 6.25
N ALA A 142 1.39 13.34 5.75
CA ALA A 142 2.49 12.45 6.12
C ALA A 142 3.37 12.07 4.92
N SER A 143 4.63 11.76 5.20
CA SER A 143 5.56 11.20 4.23
C SER A 143 6.17 9.90 4.76
N ILE A 144 6.16 8.84 3.95
CA ILE A 144 6.75 7.54 4.29
C ILE A 144 7.55 7.06 3.09
N CYS A 145 8.86 6.89 3.27
CA CYS A 145 9.76 6.60 2.15
C CYS A 145 10.84 5.57 2.48
N ASN A 146 11.28 4.83 1.45
CA ASN A 146 12.46 3.95 1.47
C ASN A 146 12.39 2.83 2.51
N LEU A 147 11.39 1.97 2.42
CA LEU A 147 11.12 0.95 3.43
C LEU A 147 10.63 -0.36 2.80
N THR A 148 11.13 -1.47 3.29
CA THR A 148 10.64 -2.81 2.93
C THR A 148 9.86 -3.40 4.09
N LEU A 149 8.70 -4.00 3.81
CA LEU A 149 7.94 -4.82 4.72
C LEU A 149 7.95 -6.26 4.21
N ARG A 150 8.38 -7.19 5.05
CA ARG A 150 8.65 -8.58 4.63
C ARG A 150 8.00 -9.60 5.57
N ASP A 151 7.64 -10.77 5.05
CA ASP A 151 7.27 -11.96 5.84
C ASP A 151 6.21 -11.64 6.92
N SER A 152 5.19 -10.87 6.53
CA SER A 152 4.22 -10.28 7.45
C SER A 152 2.80 -10.84 7.25
N SER A 153 1.95 -10.71 8.27
CA SER A 153 0.57 -11.18 8.27
C SER A 153 -0.38 -10.10 8.78
N ILE A 154 -1.06 -9.42 7.86
CA ILE A 154 -2.05 -8.38 8.13
C ILE A 154 -3.43 -8.94 7.77
N VAL A 155 -4.08 -9.63 8.71
CA VAL A 155 -5.35 -10.33 8.49
C VAL A 155 -6.41 -9.71 9.39
N SER A 156 -7.23 -8.83 8.84
CA SER A 156 -8.25 -8.11 9.60
C SER A 156 -9.63 -8.23 8.97
N SER A 157 -10.64 -8.49 9.79
CA SER A 157 -12.05 -8.39 9.38
C SER A 157 -12.57 -6.94 9.32
N GLY A 158 -11.73 -5.98 9.70
CA GLY A 158 -12.01 -4.55 9.65
C GLY A 158 -12.00 -3.97 8.24
N TYR A 159 -12.37 -2.69 8.16
CA TYR A 159 -12.42 -1.95 6.90
C TYR A 159 -11.09 -1.26 6.63
N HIS A 160 -10.69 -1.20 5.35
CA HIS A 160 -9.46 -0.58 4.85
C HIS A 160 -8.19 -1.22 5.43
N VAL A 161 -7.53 -2.04 4.62
CA VAL A 161 -6.37 -2.83 5.02
C VAL A 161 -5.28 -2.65 3.98
N GLY A 162 -4.10 -2.23 4.40
CA GLY A 162 -2.90 -2.20 3.57
C GLY A 162 -1.69 -2.64 4.38
N ALA A 163 -0.67 -3.21 3.74
CA ALA A 163 0.49 -3.67 4.51
C ALA A 163 1.22 -2.48 5.17
N PHE A 164 1.39 -1.38 4.44
CA PHE A 164 1.95 -0.15 4.99
C PHE A 164 0.91 0.78 5.59
N VAL A 165 -0.19 1.05 4.88
CA VAL A 165 -1.16 2.08 5.25
C VAL A 165 -2.58 1.55 5.12
N GLY A 166 -3.35 1.58 6.20
CA GLY A 166 -4.78 1.28 6.13
C GLY A 166 -5.54 2.33 5.32
N ASN A 167 -5.37 3.60 5.67
CA ASN A 167 -6.13 4.72 5.11
C ASN A 167 -5.29 6.01 4.99
N THR A 168 -5.36 6.69 3.85
CA THR A 168 -4.93 8.09 3.77
C THR A 168 -6.11 8.99 4.13
N GLY A 169 -5.92 9.91 5.07
CA GLY A 169 -6.89 10.96 5.35
C GLY A 169 -6.99 11.93 4.19
N ALA A 170 -8.00 12.80 4.21
CA ALA A 170 -8.24 13.81 3.17
C ALA A 170 -7.22 14.97 3.26
N SER A 171 -5.94 14.66 3.11
CA SER A 171 -4.77 15.54 3.27
C SER A 171 -3.75 15.21 2.17
N PRO A 172 -2.58 15.89 2.08
CA PRO A 172 -1.55 15.48 1.15
C PRO A 172 -0.68 14.36 1.74
N GLU A 173 -0.36 13.35 0.96
CA GLU A 173 0.50 12.25 1.42
C GLU A 173 1.56 11.91 0.36
N THR A 174 2.76 11.57 0.82
CA THR A 174 3.85 11.10 -0.04
C THR A 174 4.34 9.73 0.41
N LEU A 175 4.04 8.72 -0.38
CA LEU A 175 4.46 7.34 -0.20
C LEU A 175 5.42 6.98 -1.34
N CYS A 176 6.68 6.74 -1.04
CA CYS A 176 7.69 6.54 -2.09
C CYS A 176 8.63 5.38 -1.76
N ASN A 177 8.91 4.54 -2.75
CA ASN A 177 9.90 3.46 -2.62
C ASN A 177 9.56 2.53 -1.44
N LEU A 178 8.32 2.03 -1.45
CA LEU A 178 7.77 1.11 -0.47
C LEU A 178 7.65 -0.28 -1.09
N HIS A 179 8.22 -1.29 -0.44
CA HIS A 179 8.27 -2.65 -0.98
C HIS A 179 7.62 -3.63 -0.02
N VAL A 180 6.68 -4.43 -0.53
CA VAL A 180 6.03 -5.50 0.22
C VAL A 180 6.45 -6.84 -0.36
N VAL A 181 6.99 -7.71 0.47
CA VAL A 181 7.56 -9.00 0.07
C VAL A 181 6.98 -10.11 0.94
N ASP A 182 6.51 -11.20 0.31
CA ASP A 182 6.09 -12.43 0.98
C ASP A 182 5.11 -12.21 2.15
N THR A 183 4.19 -11.26 1.97
CA THR A 183 3.26 -10.79 3.01
C THR A 183 1.82 -11.19 2.68
N THR A 184 1.05 -11.57 3.71
CA THR A 184 -0.40 -11.80 3.58
C THR A 184 -1.15 -10.55 4.00
N VAL A 185 -2.05 -10.07 3.14
CA VAL A 185 -2.94 -8.93 3.40
C VAL A 185 -4.39 -9.37 3.15
N GLU A 186 -5.18 -9.44 4.21
CA GLU A 186 -6.59 -9.82 4.16
C GLU A 186 -7.48 -8.78 4.84
N GLY A 187 -8.56 -8.40 4.15
CA GLY A 187 -9.46 -7.33 4.60
C GLY A 187 -10.89 -7.40 4.07
N LYS A 188 -11.73 -6.42 4.48
CA LYS A 188 -13.14 -6.39 4.08
C LYS A 188 -13.46 -5.46 2.89
N TYR A 189 -13.29 -4.14 3.02
CA TYR A 189 -13.80 -3.15 2.04
C TYR A 189 -12.77 -2.58 1.06
N ALA A 190 -11.54 -2.33 1.49
CA ALA A 190 -10.52 -1.78 0.62
C ALA A 190 -9.22 -2.44 1.01
N VAL A 191 -8.72 -3.36 0.19
CA VAL A 191 -7.56 -4.18 0.52
C VAL A 191 -6.49 -3.94 -0.53
N GLY A 192 -5.39 -3.32 -0.13
CA GLY A 192 -4.27 -3.05 -1.01
C GLY A 192 -3.00 -3.71 -0.51
N GLY A 193 -2.12 -4.13 -1.42
CA GLY A 193 -0.80 -4.61 -1.01
C GLY A 193 -0.02 -3.56 -0.23
N ILE A 194 -0.17 -2.26 -0.54
CA ILE A 194 0.52 -1.16 0.14
C ILE A 194 -0.47 -0.28 0.90
N VAL A 195 -1.50 0.22 0.21
CA VAL A 195 -2.49 1.16 0.77
C VAL A 195 -3.88 0.57 0.64
N GLY A 196 -4.63 0.48 1.74
CA GLY A 196 -6.03 0.06 1.71
C GLY A 196 -6.90 1.06 0.96
N TYR A 197 -7.12 2.24 1.55
CA TYR A 197 -7.93 3.30 0.97
C TYR A 197 -7.12 4.59 0.76
N ALA A 198 -7.05 5.04 -0.49
CA ALA A 198 -6.39 6.27 -0.91
C ALA A 198 -7.42 7.37 -1.19
N SER A 199 -7.72 8.18 -0.17
CA SER A 199 -8.68 9.29 -0.23
C SER A 199 -7.97 10.63 -0.08
N ALA A 200 -7.94 11.42 -1.14
CA ALA A 200 -7.50 12.81 -1.09
C ALA A 200 -8.69 13.72 -0.73
N GLY A 201 -8.38 14.87 -0.13
CA GLY A 201 -9.33 15.99 -0.03
C GLY A 201 -9.18 16.95 -1.20
N SER A 202 -10.20 17.77 -1.47
CA SER A 202 -10.16 18.77 -2.55
C SER A 202 -8.93 19.68 -2.42
N GLY A 203 -8.13 19.77 -3.49
CA GLY A 203 -6.89 20.55 -3.52
C GLY A 203 -5.66 19.83 -2.98
N TYR A 204 -5.80 18.63 -2.42
CA TYR A 204 -4.70 17.80 -1.96
C TYR A 204 -4.36 16.69 -2.95
N THR A 205 -3.12 16.21 -2.83
CA THR A 205 -2.59 15.14 -3.67
C THR A 205 -1.97 14.05 -2.80
N ILE A 206 -2.39 12.82 -3.04
CA ILE A 206 -1.68 11.61 -2.60
C ILE A 206 -0.75 11.19 -3.72
N THR A 207 0.52 10.99 -3.40
CA THR A 207 1.51 10.42 -4.31
C THR A 207 1.96 9.07 -3.78
N LEU A 208 1.78 8.02 -4.59
CA LEU A 208 2.38 6.71 -4.39
C LEU A 208 3.29 6.41 -5.58
N CYS A 209 4.59 6.26 -5.35
CA CYS A 209 5.50 5.99 -6.45
C CYS A 209 6.70 5.11 -6.12
N CYS A 210 7.29 4.50 -7.15
CA CYS A 210 8.46 3.62 -7.02
C CYS A 210 8.24 2.41 -6.11
N SER A 211 6.99 1.99 -5.93
CA SER A 211 6.64 0.99 -4.92
C SER A 211 6.36 -0.37 -5.56
N SER A 212 6.55 -1.44 -4.80
CA SER A 212 6.36 -2.80 -5.33
C SER A 212 5.71 -3.75 -4.35
N VAL A 213 5.08 -4.76 -4.92
CA VAL A 213 4.54 -5.90 -4.20
C VAL A 213 5.00 -7.18 -4.89
N GLN A 214 5.64 -8.09 -4.14
CA GLN A 214 6.21 -9.33 -4.66
C GLN A 214 5.86 -10.50 -3.74
N GLY A 215 5.39 -11.62 -4.30
CA GLY A 215 5.12 -12.85 -3.56
C GLY A 215 3.93 -12.77 -2.58
N ALA A 216 3.40 -11.57 -2.32
CA ALA A 216 2.30 -11.34 -1.40
C ALA A 216 1.00 -12.05 -1.84
N THR A 217 0.13 -12.33 -0.86
CA THR A 217 -1.25 -12.76 -1.09
C THR A 217 -2.19 -11.66 -0.63
N ILE A 218 -3.00 -11.13 -1.54
CA ILE A 218 -3.89 -10.00 -1.25
C ILE A 218 -5.34 -10.45 -1.48
N THR A 219 -6.10 -10.48 -0.39
CA THR A 219 -7.47 -11.00 -0.38
C THR A 219 -8.43 -10.01 0.26
N GLY A 220 -9.45 -9.60 -0.48
CA GLY A 220 -10.57 -8.84 0.07
C GLY A 220 -11.89 -9.54 -0.14
N THR A 221 -12.91 -9.14 0.60
CA THR A 221 -14.25 -9.70 0.43
C THR A 221 -15.17 -8.78 -0.37
N GLN A 222 -15.06 -7.46 -0.21
CA GLN A 222 -16.01 -6.49 -0.76
C GLN A 222 -15.31 -5.25 -1.30
N TYR A 223 -15.98 -4.56 -2.22
CA TYR A 223 -15.51 -3.37 -2.93
C TYR A 223 -14.14 -3.53 -3.59
N GLY A 224 -13.06 -2.93 -3.09
CA GLY A 224 -11.80 -2.79 -3.84
C GLY A 224 -10.68 -3.70 -3.33
N VAL A 225 -10.13 -4.55 -4.20
CA VAL A 225 -8.92 -5.33 -3.91
C VAL A 225 -7.85 -5.01 -4.94
N GLY A 226 -6.75 -4.40 -4.52
CA GLY A 226 -5.70 -3.96 -5.42
C GLY A 226 -4.35 -4.54 -5.07
N GLY A 227 -3.57 -4.88 -6.09
CA GLY A 227 -2.18 -5.30 -5.87
C GLY A 227 -1.36 -4.25 -5.13
N VAL A 228 -1.61 -2.96 -5.36
CA VAL A 228 -0.91 -1.85 -4.69
C VAL A 228 -1.87 -1.02 -3.83
N VAL A 229 -2.97 -0.55 -4.42
CA VAL A 229 -3.99 0.28 -3.74
C VAL A 229 -5.35 -0.41 -3.80
N GLY A 230 -5.98 -0.67 -2.65
CA GLY A 230 -7.28 -1.33 -2.61
C GLY A 230 -8.37 -0.52 -3.30
N GLN A 231 -8.55 0.71 -2.84
CA GLN A 231 -9.52 1.63 -3.40
C GLN A 231 -8.97 3.07 -3.39
N ALA A 232 -9.13 3.77 -4.51
CA ALA A 232 -8.88 5.18 -4.65
C ALA A 232 -10.24 5.90 -4.80
N GLY A 233 -10.67 6.55 -3.74
CA GLY A 233 -11.95 7.25 -3.69
C GLY A 233 -11.88 8.33 -2.62
N GLY A 234 -12.44 9.50 -2.89
CA GLY A 234 -12.37 10.63 -1.97
C GLY A 234 -13.33 11.74 -2.37
N PRO A 235 -13.61 12.69 -1.46
CA PRO A 235 -14.54 13.80 -1.69
C PRO A 235 -14.09 14.78 -2.79
N GLY A 236 -12.81 14.74 -3.19
CA GLY A 236 -12.19 15.56 -4.23
C GLY A 236 -10.66 15.51 -4.12
N GLY A 237 -9.90 16.00 -5.10
CA GLY A 237 -8.43 15.97 -5.06
C GLY A 237 -7.82 14.96 -6.02
N THR A 238 -6.55 14.60 -5.81
CA THR A 238 -5.79 13.79 -6.78
C THR A 238 -5.06 12.62 -6.11
N ALA A 239 -5.16 11.43 -6.68
CA ALA A 239 -4.28 10.31 -6.37
C ALA A 239 -3.38 9.98 -7.57
N ASN A 240 -2.07 10.12 -7.38
CA ASN A 240 -1.05 9.81 -8.37
C ASN A 240 -0.35 8.51 -7.99
N ILE A 241 -0.55 7.47 -8.78
CA ILE A 241 0.07 6.17 -8.62
C ILE A 241 1.01 5.97 -9.80
N SER A 242 2.32 5.94 -9.56
CA SER A 242 3.27 5.88 -10.67
C SER A 242 4.48 4.99 -10.43
N ARG A 243 5.08 4.48 -11.51
CA ARG A 243 6.34 3.71 -11.45
C ARG A 243 6.29 2.57 -10.43
N SER A 244 5.14 1.92 -10.32
CA SER A 244 4.85 0.93 -9.28
C SER A 244 4.37 -0.37 -9.90
N TRP A 245 4.66 -1.49 -9.25
CA TRP A 245 4.36 -2.79 -9.82
C TRP A 245 3.91 -3.83 -8.82
N CYS A 246 3.20 -4.84 -9.34
CA CYS A 246 2.66 -5.93 -8.53
C CYS A 246 2.93 -7.28 -9.20
N ALA A 247 3.74 -8.10 -8.53
CA ALA A 247 3.97 -9.51 -8.77
C ALA A 247 3.55 -10.34 -7.53
N ALA A 248 2.38 -10.00 -6.98
CA ALA A 248 1.73 -10.81 -5.95
C ALA A 248 1.43 -12.22 -6.48
N SER A 249 1.48 -13.21 -5.60
CA SER A 249 1.07 -14.59 -5.91
C SER A 249 -0.41 -14.65 -6.28
N GLN A 250 -1.21 -13.76 -5.69
CA GLN A 250 -2.63 -13.60 -6.02
C GLN A 250 -3.14 -12.23 -5.57
N VAL A 251 -4.03 -11.64 -6.39
CA VAL A 251 -4.94 -10.55 -5.99
C VAL A 251 -6.37 -11.04 -6.16
N SER A 252 -7.13 -11.17 -5.07
CA SER A 252 -8.46 -11.81 -5.11
C SER A 252 -9.52 -11.05 -4.32
N SER A 253 -10.64 -10.75 -4.96
CA SER A 253 -11.91 -10.47 -4.26
C SER A 253 -12.71 -11.75 -4.15
N THR A 254 -13.11 -12.17 -2.94
CA THR A 254 -13.78 -13.46 -2.69
C THR A 254 -15.29 -13.40 -2.66
N SER A 255 -15.88 -12.20 -2.56
CA SER A 255 -17.33 -12.02 -2.58
C SER A 255 -17.76 -11.09 -3.72
N TYR A 256 -17.52 -9.78 -3.64
CA TYR A 256 -17.86 -8.88 -4.75
C TYR A 256 -17.01 -7.63 -4.88
N GLY A 257 -17.08 -6.98 -6.03
CA GLY A 257 -16.50 -5.66 -6.30
C GLY A 257 -15.45 -5.67 -7.42
N GLY A 258 -14.44 -4.81 -7.30
CA GLY A 258 -13.35 -4.67 -8.26
C GLY A 258 -12.05 -5.27 -7.72
N ALA A 259 -11.43 -6.18 -8.46
CA ALA A 259 -10.04 -6.58 -8.21
C ALA A 259 -9.13 -6.12 -9.35
N GLY A 260 -8.03 -5.46 -9.00
CA GLY A 260 -7.10 -4.87 -9.94
C GLY A 260 -5.65 -5.19 -9.63
N GLY A 261 -4.85 -5.46 -10.66
CA GLY A 261 -3.42 -5.74 -10.48
C GLY A 261 -2.65 -4.58 -9.82
N ILE A 262 -3.08 -3.33 -10.01
CA ILE A 262 -2.53 -2.15 -9.31
C ILE A 262 -3.57 -1.53 -8.37
N VAL A 263 -4.73 -1.15 -8.91
CA VAL A 263 -5.81 -0.48 -8.16
C VAL A 263 -7.08 -1.32 -8.20
N GLY A 264 -7.63 -1.70 -7.05
CA GLY A 264 -8.87 -2.47 -7.02
C GLY A 264 -10.07 -1.67 -7.53
N MET A 265 -10.23 -0.45 -7.03
CA MET A 265 -11.39 0.36 -7.33
C MET A 265 -11.12 1.85 -7.40
N VAL A 266 -11.70 2.52 -8.39
CA VAL A 266 -11.75 3.98 -8.52
C VAL A 266 -13.21 4.44 -8.40
N ALA A 267 -13.72 4.37 -7.18
CA ALA A 267 -15.09 4.74 -6.78
C ALA A 267 -15.20 4.77 -5.23
N ASN A 268 -16.29 5.29 -4.67
CA ASN A 268 -16.59 5.17 -3.24
C ASN A 268 -17.40 3.90 -2.94
N ASN A 269 -18.26 3.51 -3.88
CA ASN A 269 -19.08 2.30 -3.86
C ASN A 269 -19.59 1.99 -5.28
N SER A 270 -20.48 1.01 -5.38
CA SER A 270 -21.10 0.54 -6.62
C SER A 270 -21.96 1.57 -7.37
N THR A 271 -22.43 2.61 -6.69
CA THR A 271 -23.44 3.57 -7.19
C THR A 271 -22.95 5.01 -7.30
N THR A 272 -21.93 5.39 -6.54
CA THR A 272 -21.53 6.79 -6.36
C THR A 272 -20.21 7.07 -7.07
N SER A 273 -20.25 8.02 -8.02
CA SER A 273 -19.04 8.54 -8.65
C SER A 273 -18.18 9.31 -7.66
N VAL A 274 -16.87 9.29 -7.85
CA VAL A 274 -15.92 10.04 -7.02
C VAL A 274 -15.49 11.33 -7.72
N GLY A 275 -15.34 12.40 -6.93
CA GLY A 275 -14.76 13.67 -7.41
C GLY A 275 -13.22 13.65 -7.46
N GLN A 276 -12.61 12.59 -6.93
CA GLN A 276 -11.16 12.40 -6.95
C GLN A 276 -10.67 12.06 -8.37
N VAL A 277 -9.65 12.77 -8.82
CA VAL A 277 -8.89 12.49 -10.04
C VAL A 277 -7.87 11.40 -9.71
N VAL A 278 -7.75 10.39 -10.58
CA VAL A 278 -6.82 9.29 -10.38
C VAL A 278 -5.94 9.12 -11.62
N HIS A 279 -4.63 9.22 -11.44
CA HIS A 279 -3.65 9.01 -12.48
C HIS A 279 -2.81 7.77 -12.15
N ILE A 280 -2.80 6.81 -13.05
CA ILE A 280 -1.98 5.60 -12.97
C ILE A 280 -1.03 5.62 -14.16
N ALA A 281 0.28 5.73 -13.88
CA ALA A 281 1.28 5.92 -14.92
C ALA A 281 2.51 5.03 -14.73
N ASP A 282 3.03 4.42 -15.79
CA ASP A 282 4.29 3.67 -15.73
C ASP A 282 4.24 2.49 -14.73
N CYS A 283 3.07 1.85 -14.64
CA CYS A 283 2.82 0.76 -13.70
C CYS A 283 2.61 -0.58 -14.43
N TYR A 284 2.92 -1.69 -13.79
CA TYR A 284 2.63 -3.01 -14.37
C TYR A 284 2.25 -4.07 -13.35
N SER A 285 1.48 -5.05 -13.79
CA SER A 285 1.14 -6.21 -12.97
C SER A 285 1.40 -7.53 -13.69
N THR A 286 2.05 -8.45 -12.99
CA THR A 286 2.20 -9.86 -13.42
C THR A 286 1.37 -10.80 -12.55
N ALA A 287 0.65 -10.26 -11.56
CA ALA A 287 -0.16 -11.03 -10.63
C ALA A 287 -1.43 -11.55 -11.30
N ASP A 288 -1.82 -12.77 -10.94
CA ASP A 288 -3.15 -13.28 -11.26
C ASP A 288 -4.20 -12.48 -10.48
N VAL A 289 -5.21 -11.97 -11.21
CA VAL A 289 -6.30 -11.17 -10.65
C VAL A 289 -7.59 -11.96 -10.74
N ARG A 290 -8.26 -12.14 -9.61
CA ARG A 290 -9.51 -12.90 -9.52
C ARG A 290 -10.58 -12.10 -8.81
N VAL A 291 -11.80 -12.13 -9.33
CA VAL A 291 -13.00 -11.68 -8.60
C VAL A 291 -14.00 -12.81 -8.54
N GLY A 292 -14.61 -12.97 -7.36
CA GLY A 292 -15.86 -13.69 -7.17
C GLY A 292 -15.70 -15.15 -6.76
N THR A 293 -16.53 -15.51 -5.78
CA THR A 293 -17.25 -16.79 -5.73
C THR A 293 -18.75 -16.47 -5.90
N PRO A 294 -19.63 -17.44 -6.21
CA PRO A 294 -21.06 -17.16 -6.38
C PRO A 294 -21.70 -16.54 -5.12
N VAL A 295 -22.02 -15.24 -5.15
CA VAL A 295 -22.74 -14.57 -4.06
C VAL A 295 -24.23 -14.44 -4.40
N ALA A 296 -25.10 -14.81 -3.46
CA ALA A 296 -26.53 -14.56 -3.53
C ALA A 296 -26.84 -13.14 -2.99
N GLY A 297 -27.48 -12.29 -3.78
CA GLY A 297 -27.80 -10.91 -3.43
C GLY A 297 -28.41 -10.13 -4.60
N SER A 298 -28.62 -8.82 -4.45
CA SER A 298 -29.05 -7.92 -5.52
C SER A 298 -28.00 -6.83 -5.77
N ASN A 299 -27.84 -6.41 -7.04
CA ASN A 299 -26.95 -5.31 -7.48
C ASN A 299 -25.44 -5.50 -7.18
N VAL A 300 -24.96 -6.73 -7.38
CA VAL A 300 -23.56 -7.08 -7.22
C VAL A 300 -22.83 -6.97 -8.56
N TYR A 301 -21.61 -6.41 -8.56
CA TYR A 301 -20.74 -6.31 -9.73
C TYR A 301 -19.41 -6.99 -9.41
N ASP A 302 -18.90 -7.71 -10.39
CA ASP A 302 -17.62 -8.42 -10.30
C ASP A 302 -16.75 -7.98 -11.46
N ALA A 303 -15.75 -7.15 -11.20
CA ALA A 303 -14.89 -6.57 -12.23
C ALA A 303 -13.42 -6.87 -11.94
N ALA A 304 -12.82 -7.73 -12.76
CA ALA A 304 -11.41 -8.07 -12.70
C ALA A 304 -10.65 -7.30 -13.78
N GLY A 305 -9.63 -6.55 -13.40
CA GLY A 305 -8.80 -5.79 -14.33
C GLY A 305 -7.31 -5.99 -14.11
N GLY A 306 -6.55 -6.06 -15.19
CA GLY A 306 -5.09 -6.22 -15.07
C GLY A 306 -4.39 -5.04 -14.42
N ILE A 307 -4.94 -3.82 -14.50
CA ILE A 307 -4.44 -2.62 -13.81
C ILE A 307 -5.48 -2.09 -12.82
N VAL A 308 -6.69 -1.82 -13.29
CA VAL A 308 -7.80 -1.27 -12.50
C VAL A 308 -8.96 -2.26 -12.47
N GLY A 309 -9.42 -2.67 -11.29
CA GLY A 309 -10.53 -3.62 -11.19
C GLY A 309 -11.84 -3.03 -11.64
N TYR A 310 -12.25 -1.92 -11.04
CA TYR A 310 -13.49 -1.22 -11.36
C TYR A 310 -13.29 0.29 -11.32
N ALA A 311 -13.87 1.03 -12.26
CA ALA A 311 -13.89 2.48 -12.24
C ALA A 311 -15.31 3.03 -12.47
N ARG A 312 -15.72 3.95 -11.59
CA ARG A 312 -16.94 4.76 -11.77
C ARG A 312 -16.60 6.24 -11.64
N SER A 313 -15.52 6.66 -12.32
CA SER A 313 -15.02 8.03 -12.32
C SER A 313 -14.82 8.52 -13.74
N ALA A 314 -15.25 9.75 -14.03
CA ALA A 314 -14.93 10.44 -15.28
C ALA A 314 -13.48 10.95 -15.32
N HIS A 315 -12.70 10.73 -14.25
CA HIS A 315 -11.37 11.32 -14.04
C HIS A 315 -10.27 10.28 -13.77
N LEU A 316 -10.40 9.08 -14.34
CA LEU A 316 -9.34 8.07 -14.34
C LEU A 316 -8.48 8.18 -15.60
N THR A 317 -7.16 8.28 -15.44
CA THR A 317 -6.18 8.13 -16.52
C THR A 317 -5.29 6.93 -16.24
N VAL A 318 -5.17 6.03 -17.22
CA VAL A 318 -4.21 4.91 -17.19
C VAL A 318 -3.27 5.07 -18.38
N ASP A 319 -1.98 5.24 -18.11
CA ASP A 319 -0.99 5.65 -19.09
C ASP A 319 0.30 4.83 -18.96
N ARG A 320 0.86 4.35 -20.07
CA ARG A 320 2.05 3.48 -20.09
C ARG A 320 2.01 2.32 -19.07
N CYS A 321 0.85 1.66 -18.98
CA CYS A 321 0.65 0.53 -18.08
C CYS A 321 0.43 -0.77 -18.84
N TYR A 322 0.86 -1.91 -18.28
CA TYR A 322 0.59 -3.23 -18.86
C TYR A 322 0.34 -4.31 -17.81
N SER A 323 -0.43 -5.32 -18.17
CA SER A 323 -0.67 -6.50 -17.34
C SER A 323 -0.37 -7.77 -18.12
N THR A 324 0.17 -8.78 -17.43
CA THR A 324 0.50 -10.11 -18.00
C THR A 324 -0.07 -11.29 -17.20
N GLY A 325 -0.65 -11.03 -16.03
CA GLY A 325 -1.28 -12.06 -15.20
C GLY A 325 -2.63 -12.53 -15.77
N ILE A 326 -3.12 -13.67 -15.29
CA ILE A 326 -4.42 -14.20 -15.69
C ILE A 326 -5.51 -13.39 -15.00
N ILE A 327 -6.42 -12.81 -15.80
CA ILE A 327 -7.56 -12.03 -15.30
C ILE A 327 -8.81 -12.88 -15.35
N THR A 328 -9.37 -13.20 -14.18
CA THR A 328 -10.53 -14.08 -14.02
C THR A 328 -11.65 -13.35 -13.30
N ALA A 329 -12.84 -13.33 -13.89
CA ALA A 329 -14.05 -12.87 -13.23
C ALA A 329 -15.04 -14.05 -13.12
N GLY A 330 -15.34 -14.43 -11.88
CA GLY A 330 -16.23 -15.52 -11.53
C GLY A 330 -17.69 -15.20 -11.83
N ARG A 331 -18.50 -16.24 -12.05
CA ARG A 331 -19.93 -16.08 -12.35
C ARG A 331 -20.69 -15.59 -11.11
N CYS A 332 -21.28 -14.41 -11.22
CA CYS A 332 -22.24 -13.92 -10.22
C CYS A 332 -23.61 -14.61 -10.40
N MET A 333 -24.22 -15.08 -9.31
CA MET A 333 -25.52 -15.78 -9.34
C MET A 333 -26.70 -14.84 -8.99
N ALA A 334 -26.41 -13.55 -8.73
CA ALA A 334 -27.41 -12.54 -8.42
C ALA A 334 -28.24 -12.14 -9.66
N LYS A 335 -29.53 -11.87 -9.46
CA LYS A 335 -30.42 -11.33 -10.50
C LYS A 335 -29.93 -9.92 -10.89
N ASN A 336 -29.66 -9.68 -12.18
CA ASN A 336 -29.07 -8.46 -12.74
C ASN A 336 -27.59 -8.21 -12.39
N SER A 337 -26.80 -9.26 -12.16
CA SER A 337 -25.36 -9.12 -11.97
C SER A 337 -24.61 -8.92 -13.29
N LEU A 338 -23.53 -8.13 -13.22
CA LEU A 338 -22.61 -7.89 -14.33
C LEU A 338 -21.21 -8.33 -13.91
N THR A 339 -20.61 -9.18 -14.74
CA THR A 339 -19.28 -9.72 -14.53
C THR A 339 -18.38 -9.28 -15.68
N TYR A 340 -17.22 -8.69 -15.38
CA TYR A 340 -16.28 -8.16 -16.36
C TYR A 340 -14.86 -8.63 -16.07
N ALA A 341 -14.12 -8.97 -17.13
CA ALA A 341 -12.69 -9.27 -17.06
C ALA A 341 -11.99 -8.56 -18.22
N ALA A 342 -10.93 -7.80 -17.93
CA ALA A 342 -10.19 -7.06 -18.94
C ALA A 342 -8.71 -6.87 -18.61
N GLY A 343 -7.88 -6.69 -19.64
CA GLY A 343 -6.43 -6.56 -19.46
C GLY A 343 -5.98 -5.25 -18.78
N ILE A 344 -6.79 -4.18 -18.85
CA ILE A 344 -6.47 -2.89 -18.23
C ILE A 344 -7.50 -2.50 -17.17
N CYS A 345 -8.74 -2.20 -17.58
CA CYS A 345 -9.84 -1.87 -16.68
C CYS A 345 -11.02 -2.81 -16.92
N GLY A 346 -11.46 -3.51 -15.87
CA GLY A 346 -12.68 -4.34 -15.87
C GLY A 346 -13.94 -3.48 -15.91
#